data_AF-A0A3A4Z9G6-F1
#
_entry.id   AF-A0A3A4Z9G6-F1
#
_cell.length_a   1.000
_cell.length_b   1.000
_cell.length_c   1.000
_cell.angle_alpha   90.00
_cell.angle_beta   90.00
_cell.angle_gamma   90.00
#
_symmetry.space_group_name_H-M   'P 1'
#
loop_
_entity.id
_entity.type
_entity.pdbx_description
1 polymer ?
#
loop_
_entity_poly.entity_id
_entity_poly.type
_entity_poly.pdbx_seq_one_letter_code
_entity_poly.pdbx_strand_id
1 'polypeptide(L)'
;MTKISLNDILILLIKLVILSGRAGFFIKKEKMRVSSQKINQKVEKEALSLLYQVIADTRRVDETEKLLKGLLSEAELFSIAKRIAVAKYLKEGLSYTEIKKKLKVSSATVSQIQSQIQTDPGFQIVLEKIETEQWAEKWEKKIKEIFGK
;
A
#
# COMPACT_ATOMS: atom_id res chain seq x y z
N MET A 1 -13.11 -42.42 -27.91
CA MET A 1 -12.81 -40.98 -27.70
C MET A 1 -13.84 -40.43 -26.72
N THR A 2 -13.46 -40.25 -25.46
CA THR A 2 -14.35 -39.77 -24.38
C THR A 2 -14.67 -38.29 -24.60
N LYS A 3 -15.97 -37.96 -24.69
CA LYS A 3 -16.45 -36.57 -24.82
C LYS A 3 -16.17 -35.82 -23.51
N ILE A 4 -15.29 -34.84 -23.56
CA ILE A 4 -15.06 -33.89 -22.46
C ILE A 4 -16.33 -33.03 -22.33
N SER A 5 -16.98 -33.04 -21.16
CA SER A 5 -18.18 -32.24 -20.94
C SER A 5 -17.82 -30.78 -20.66
N LEU A 6 -18.75 -29.85 -20.91
CA LEU A 6 -18.56 -28.44 -20.54
C LEU A 6 -18.25 -28.25 -19.04
N ASN A 7 -18.72 -29.14 -18.18
CA ASN A 7 -18.42 -29.10 -16.75
C ASN A 7 -16.95 -29.42 -16.46
N ASP A 8 -16.32 -30.30 -17.24
CA ASP A 8 -14.90 -30.62 -17.08
C ASP A 8 -14.01 -29.44 -17.48
N ILE A 9 -14.42 -28.70 -18.52
CA ILE A 9 -13.75 -27.45 -18.95
C ILE A 9 -13.92 -26.35 -17.88
N LEU A 10 -15.11 -26.22 -17.30
CA LEU A 10 -15.38 -25.24 -16.25
C LEU A 10 -14.56 -25.53 -14.98
N ILE A 11 -14.43 -26.80 -14.59
CA ILE A 11 -13.59 -27.23 -13.47
C ILE A 11 -12.10 -26.97 -13.76
N LEU A 12 -11.64 -27.18 -15.01
CA LEU A 12 -10.28 -26.86 -15.43
C LEU A 12 -9.98 -25.35 -15.39
N LEU A 13 -10.93 -24.51 -15.80
CA LEU A 13 -10.79 -23.04 -15.74
C LEU A 13 -10.75 -22.53 -14.29
N ILE A 14 -11.59 -23.07 -13.41
CA ILE A 14 -11.55 -22.74 -11.98
C ILE A 14 -10.22 -23.19 -11.35
N LYS A 15 -9.71 -24.37 -11.70
CA LYS A 15 -8.38 -24.84 -11.27
C LYS A 15 -7.27 -23.94 -11.81
N LEU A 16 -7.36 -23.44 -13.04
CA LEU A 16 -6.37 -22.54 -13.63
C LEU A 16 -6.33 -21.17 -12.92
N VAL A 17 -7.49 -20.63 -12.55
CA VAL A 17 -7.62 -19.38 -11.79
C VAL A 17 -7.12 -19.53 -10.34
N ILE A 18 -7.32 -20.70 -9.73
CA ILE A 18 -6.79 -21.02 -8.40
C ILE A 18 -5.26 -21.27 -8.44
N LEU A 19 -4.75 -21.85 -9.53
CA LEU A 19 -3.32 -22.11 -9.73
C LEU A 19 -2.54 -20.83 -10.10
N SER A 20 -3.13 -19.90 -10.85
CA SER A 20 -2.53 -18.58 -11.09
C SER A 20 -2.58 -17.65 -9.87
N GLY A 21 -3.48 -17.91 -8.93
CA GLY A 21 -3.53 -17.24 -7.62
C GLY A 21 -2.48 -17.69 -6.60
N ARG A 22 -1.60 -18.64 -6.94
CA ARG A 22 -0.48 -19.13 -6.11
C ARG A 22 0.89 -18.58 -6.51
N ALA A 23 0.95 -17.41 -7.13
CA ALA A 23 2.10 -16.54 -6.89
C ALA A 23 1.96 -15.98 -5.46
N GLY A 24 2.24 -16.85 -4.49
CA GLY A 24 2.42 -16.43 -3.12
C GLY A 24 3.54 -15.40 -3.13
N PHE A 25 3.19 -14.14 -3.01
CA PHE A 25 4.13 -13.05 -2.81
C PHE A 25 4.73 -13.22 -1.40
N PHE A 26 5.66 -14.17 -1.30
CA PHE A 26 6.53 -14.36 -0.17
C PHE A 26 7.54 -13.22 -0.21
N ILE A 27 7.16 -12.08 0.37
CA ILE A 27 8.15 -11.07 0.79
C ILE A 27 9.10 -11.78 1.73
N LYS A 28 10.32 -12.03 1.25
CA LYS A 28 11.47 -12.40 2.07
C LYS A 28 11.52 -11.38 3.21
N LYS A 29 11.38 -11.83 4.45
CA LYS A 29 11.37 -10.97 5.64
C LYS A 29 12.79 -10.44 5.87
N GLU A 30 13.18 -9.45 5.08
CA GLU A 30 14.48 -8.80 5.18
C GLU A 30 14.43 -7.87 6.39
N LYS A 31 15.23 -8.19 7.41
CA LYS A 31 15.35 -7.37 8.62
C LYS A 31 16.30 -6.23 8.30
N MET A 32 15.81 -4.99 8.35
CA MET A 32 16.63 -3.79 8.17
C MET A 32 17.85 -3.87 9.10
N ARG A 33 19.05 -3.90 8.50
CA ARG A 33 20.31 -3.95 9.24
C ARG A 33 20.76 -2.52 9.53
N VAL A 34 20.29 -1.98 10.64
CA VAL A 34 20.80 -0.71 11.16
C VAL A 34 22.07 -1.00 11.96
N SER A 35 23.13 -0.23 11.74
CA SER A 35 24.33 -0.28 12.58
C SER A 35 23.96 0.05 14.02
N SER A 36 24.51 -0.69 14.99
CA SER A 36 24.30 -0.40 16.41
C SER A 36 25.04 0.85 16.89
N GLN A 37 25.97 1.38 16.07
CA GLN A 37 26.70 2.59 16.38
C GLN A 37 25.80 3.81 16.26
N LYS A 38 25.63 4.52 17.39
CA LYS A 38 24.87 5.76 17.43
C LYS A 38 25.70 6.87 16.81
N ILE A 39 25.12 7.55 15.82
CA ILE A 39 25.66 8.80 15.29
C ILE A 39 25.34 9.96 16.26
N ASN A 40 26.08 11.07 16.18
CA ASN A 40 25.76 12.25 16.96
C ASN A 40 24.39 12.82 16.52
N GLN A 41 23.57 13.25 17.49
CA GLN A 41 22.25 13.85 17.30
C GLN A 41 22.22 14.96 16.23
N LYS A 42 23.27 15.79 16.12
CA LYS A 42 23.35 16.83 15.09
C LYS A 42 23.35 16.23 13.68
N VAL A 43 24.19 15.22 13.47
CA VAL A 43 24.31 14.52 12.18
C VAL A 43 23.03 13.78 11.84
N GLU A 44 22.40 13.14 12.82
CA GLU A 44 21.10 12.48 12.65
C GLU A 44 20.02 13.47 12.19
N LYS A 45 19.92 14.62 12.85
CA LYS A 45 18.96 15.66 12.51
C LYS A 45 19.20 16.22 11.10
N GLU A 46 20.45 16.47 10.73
CA GLU A 46 20.82 16.92 9.38
C GLU A 46 20.45 15.88 8.32
N ALA A 47 20.76 14.60 8.56
CA ALA A 47 20.42 13.52 7.64
C ALA A 47 18.89 13.37 7.46
N LEU A 48 18.11 13.42 8.55
CA LEU A 48 16.65 13.37 8.47
C LEU A 48 16.06 14.60 7.77
N SER A 49 16.61 15.78 8.03
CA SER A 49 16.18 17.01 7.35
C SER A 49 16.38 16.92 5.84
N LEU A 50 17.52 16.38 5.39
CA LEU A 50 17.79 16.15 3.97
C LEU A 50 16.79 15.17 3.36
N LEU A 51 16.52 14.04 4.04
CA LEU A 51 15.53 13.07 3.59
C LEU A 51 14.14 13.71 3.41
N TYR A 52 13.68 14.49 4.40
CA TYR A 52 12.37 15.15 4.33
C TYR A 52 12.30 16.17 3.20
N GLN A 53 13.36 16.95 3.00
CA GLN A 53 13.42 17.95 1.92
C GLN A 53 13.35 17.28 0.55
N VAL A 54 14.14 16.23 0.31
CA VAL A 54 14.15 15.50 -0.96
C VAL A 54 12.77 14.90 -1.26
N ILE A 55 12.11 14.32 -0.26
CA ILE A 55 10.75 13.79 -0.43
C ILE A 55 9.76 14.92 -0.75
N ALA A 56 9.84 16.05 -0.05
CA ALA A 56 8.93 17.18 -0.24
C ALA A 56 9.09 17.87 -1.60
N ASP A 57 10.30 17.94 -2.14
CA ASP A 57 10.60 18.55 -3.44
C ASP A 57 10.22 17.65 -4.62
N THR A 58 9.95 16.37 -4.39
CA THR A 58 9.55 15.42 -5.42
C THR A 58 8.05 15.57 -5.73
N ARG A 59 7.71 16.14 -6.89
CA ARG A 59 6.32 16.53 -7.24
C ARG A 59 5.60 15.58 -8.19
N ARG A 60 6.34 14.69 -8.86
CA ARG A 60 5.79 13.83 -9.91
C ARG A 60 5.80 12.37 -9.48
N VAL A 61 4.71 11.65 -9.79
CA VAL A 61 4.54 10.25 -9.38
C VAL A 61 5.64 9.34 -9.94
N ASP A 62 6.06 9.56 -11.20
CA ASP A 62 7.13 8.76 -11.83
C ASP A 62 8.52 9.03 -11.22
N GLU A 63 8.76 10.25 -10.76
CA GLU A 63 9.98 10.61 -10.03
C GLU A 63 9.95 10.03 -8.61
N THR A 64 8.81 10.11 -7.92
CA THR A 64 8.61 9.50 -6.60
C THR A 64 8.81 7.98 -6.63
N GLU A 65 8.32 7.29 -7.66
CA GLU A 65 8.50 5.86 -7.81
C GLU A 65 10.00 5.49 -7.92
N LYS A 66 10.75 6.22 -8.77
CA LYS A 66 12.20 6.01 -8.92
C LYS A 66 12.95 6.32 -7.64
N LEU A 67 12.61 7.41 -6.96
CA LEU A 67 13.19 7.80 -5.68
C LEU A 67 13.00 6.70 -4.63
N LEU A 68 11.76 6.26 -4.40
CA LEU A 68 11.46 5.28 -3.36
C LEU A 68 12.06 3.91 -3.65
N LYS A 69 12.10 3.46 -4.92
CA LYS A 69 12.79 2.22 -5.31
C LYS A 69 14.31 2.30 -5.17
N GLY A 70 14.89 3.50 -5.28
CA GLY A 70 16.33 3.72 -5.06
C GLY A 70 16.70 3.78 -3.59
N LEU A 71 15.80 4.26 -2.72
CA LEU A 71 16.06 4.44 -1.29
C LEU A 71 15.66 3.24 -0.42
N LEU A 72 14.60 2.52 -0.81
CA LEU A 72 13.99 1.46 -0.02
C LEU A 72 14.20 0.10 -0.67
N SER A 73 14.38 -0.92 0.15
CA SER A 73 14.19 -2.29 -0.31
C SER A 73 12.74 -2.53 -0.73
N GLU A 74 12.52 -3.53 -1.57
CA GLU A 74 11.19 -3.94 -1.99
C GLU A 74 10.29 -4.26 -0.78
N ALA A 75 10.83 -4.94 0.23
CA ALA A 75 10.10 -5.28 1.45
C ALA A 75 9.63 -4.04 2.24
N GLU A 76 10.47 -3.01 2.37
CA GLU A 76 10.14 -1.76 3.05
C GLU A 76 9.08 -0.97 2.29
N LEU A 77 9.25 -0.85 0.97
CA LEU A 77 8.30 -0.18 0.10
C LEU A 77 6.90 -0.80 0.23
N PHE A 78 6.80 -2.13 0.11
CA PHE A 78 5.52 -2.83 0.30
C PHE A 78 4.97 -2.74 1.72
N SER A 79 5.84 -2.71 2.74
CA SER A 79 5.42 -2.53 4.12
C SER A 79 4.73 -1.18 4.32
N ILE A 80 5.34 -0.09 3.84
CA ILE A 80 4.76 1.26 3.90
C ILE A 80 3.44 1.31 3.11
N ALA A 81 3.43 0.79 1.88
CA ALA A 81 2.23 0.75 1.04
C ALA A 81 1.07 0.00 1.72
N LYS A 82 1.34 -1.15 2.37
CA LYS A 82 0.33 -1.90 3.12
C LYS A 82 -0.21 -1.12 4.30
N ARG A 83 0.60 -0.36 5.04
CA ARG A 83 0.14 0.47 6.17
C ARG A 83 -0.85 1.55 5.70
N ILE A 84 -0.52 2.22 4.59
CA ILE A 84 -1.41 3.22 3.96
C ILE A 84 -2.72 2.55 3.52
N ALA A 85 -2.65 1.40 2.85
CA ALA A 85 -3.83 0.66 2.40
C ALA A 85 -4.70 0.15 3.56
N VAL A 86 -4.11 -0.31 4.67
CA VAL A 86 -4.86 -0.65 5.89
C VAL A 86 -5.62 0.57 6.40
N ALA A 87 -4.97 1.74 6.49
CA ALA A 87 -5.63 2.95 6.98
C ALA A 87 -6.80 3.37 6.09
N LYS A 88 -6.60 3.34 4.77
CA LYS A 88 -7.66 3.58 3.78
C LYS A 88 -8.84 2.63 3.97
N TYR A 89 -8.59 1.33 4.07
CA TYR A 89 -9.66 0.34 4.18
C TYR A 89 -10.40 0.38 5.52
N LEU A 90 -9.71 0.69 6.61
CA LEU A 90 -10.35 0.93 7.90
C LEU A 90 -11.29 2.15 7.82
N LYS A 91 -10.85 3.22 7.17
CA LYS A 91 -11.68 4.42 6.95
C LYS A 91 -12.88 4.14 6.03
N GLU A 92 -12.73 3.26 5.05
CA GLU A 92 -13.80 2.78 4.16
C GLU A 92 -14.73 1.75 4.83
N GLY A 93 -14.51 1.40 6.10
CA GLY A 93 -15.39 0.52 6.88
C GLY A 93 -15.19 -0.98 6.63
N LEU A 94 -14.09 -1.39 6.00
CA LEU A 94 -13.81 -2.82 5.79
C LEU A 94 -13.50 -3.51 7.12
N SER A 95 -13.96 -4.76 7.25
CA SER A 95 -13.67 -5.56 8.43
C SER A 95 -12.21 -5.99 8.49
N TYR A 96 -11.72 -6.27 9.71
CA TYR A 96 -10.35 -6.75 9.93
C TYR A 96 -10.05 -8.01 9.13
N THR A 97 -11.01 -8.92 9.01
CA THR A 97 -10.87 -10.17 8.26
C THR A 97 -10.64 -9.91 6.77
N GLU A 98 -11.39 -8.98 6.18
CA GLU A 98 -11.23 -8.60 4.78
C GLU A 98 -9.86 -7.94 4.53
N ILE A 99 -9.47 -7.01 5.40
CA ILE A 99 -8.19 -6.30 5.29
C ILE A 99 -7.02 -7.28 5.36
N LYS A 100 -7.05 -8.21 6.31
CA LYS A 100 -6.03 -9.27 6.42
C LYS A 100 -5.97 -10.14 5.18
N LYS A 101 -7.12 -10.55 4.65
CA LYS A 101 -7.20 -11.41 3.45
C LYS A 101 -6.64 -10.70 2.22
N LYS A 102 -6.98 -9.42 2.03
CA LYS A 102 -6.56 -8.60 0.89
C LYS A 102 -5.07 -8.26 0.96
N LEU A 103 -4.60 -7.75 2.10
CA LEU A 103 -3.24 -7.19 2.23
C LEU A 103 -2.20 -8.19 2.76
N LYS A 104 -2.64 -9.40 3.15
CA LYS A 104 -1.78 -10.44 3.74
C LYS A 104 -1.01 -9.90 4.95
N VAL A 105 -1.74 -9.25 5.87
CA VAL A 105 -1.22 -8.69 7.13
C VAL A 105 -1.82 -9.41 8.32
N SER A 106 -1.18 -9.30 9.50
CA SER A 106 -1.66 -9.91 10.74
C SER A 106 -2.77 -9.07 11.39
N SER A 107 -3.58 -9.68 12.28
CA SER A 107 -4.56 -8.93 13.07
C SER A 107 -3.88 -7.85 13.91
N ALA A 108 -2.74 -8.16 14.51
CA ALA A 108 -1.97 -7.23 15.33
C ALA A 108 -1.54 -5.99 14.53
N THR A 109 -1.15 -6.18 13.27
CA THR A 109 -0.82 -5.07 12.36
C THR A 109 -2.04 -4.18 12.13
N VAL A 110 -3.20 -4.74 11.82
CA VAL A 110 -4.44 -3.95 11.60
C VAL A 110 -4.82 -3.18 12.86
N SER A 111 -4.80 -3.83 14.03
CA SER A 111 -5.06 -3.19 15.33
C SER A 111 -4.09 -2.03 15.60
N GLN A 112 -2.80 -2.23 15.33
CA GLN A 112 -1.79 -1.19 15.54
C GLN A 112 -2.06 0.03 14.64
N ILE A 113 -2.36 -0.18 13.36
CA ILE A 113 -2.68 0.93 12.45
C ILE A 113 -3.98 1.63 12.87
N GLN A 114 -5.00 0.89 13.31
CA GLN A 114 -6.23 1.49 13.85
C GLN A 114 -5.96 2.43 15.03
N SER A 115 -5.06 2.04 15.94
CA SER A 115 -4.64 2.88 17.05
C SER A 115 -3.85 4.10 16.57
N GLN A 116 -2.92 3.92 15.62
CA GLN A 116 -2.13 5.02 15.06
C GLN A 116 -2.98 6.05 14.32
N ILE A 117 -4.04 5.64 13.64
CA ILE A 117 -4.99 6.59 13.03
C ILE A 117 -5.55 7.56 14.09
N GLN A 118 -5.78 7.11 15.31
CA GLN A 118 -6.34 7.95 16.37
C GLN A 118 -5.31 8.82 17.08
N THR A 119 -4.03 8.42 17.07
CA THR A 119 -3.00 9.02 17.94
C THR A 119 -1.85 9.70 17.19
N ASP A 120 -1.59 9.32 15.95
CA ASP A 120 -0.45 9.78 15.15
C ASP A 120 -0.92 10.79 14.08
N PRO A 121 -0.51 12.08 14.18
CA PRO A 121 -0.85 13.11 13.19
C PRO A 121 -0.46 12.75 11.75
N GLY A 122 0.58 11.91 11.57
CA GLY A 122 1.00 11.46 10.25
C GLY A 122 -0.07 10.66 9.52
N PHE A 123 -0.86 9.86 10.25
CA PHE A 123 -1.98 9.11 9.65
C PHE A 123 -3.16 10.01 9.28
N GLN A 124 -3.36 11.12 9.99
CA GLN A 124 -4.37 12.12 9.61
C GLN A 124 -4.01 12.75 8.27
N ILE A 125 -2.75 13.18 8.09
CA ILE A 125 -2.28 13.73 6.82
C ILE A 125 -2.45 12.72 5.67
N VAL A 126 -2.14 11.44 5.91
CA VAL A 126 -2.33 10.38 4.91
C VAL A 126 -3.79 10.25 4.51
N LEU A 127 -4.71 10.20 5.48
CA LEU A 127 -6.15 10.06 5.21
C LEU A 127 -6.72 11.28 4.48
N GLU A 128 -6.34 12.50 4.89
CA GLU A 128 -6.74 13.74 4.24
C GLU A 128 -6.32 13.77 2.77
N LYS A 129 -5.09 13.36 2.46
CA LYS A 129 -4.60 13.27 1.07
C LYS A 129 -5.41 12.27 0.25
N ILE A 130 -5.71 11.10 0.82
CA ILE A 130 -6.52 10.07 0.14
C ILE A 130 -7.94 10.59 -0.14
N GLU A 131 -8.58 11.24 0.83
CA GLU A 131 -9.91 11.80 0.66
C GLU A 131 -9.94 12.90 -0.41
N THR A 132 -8.92 13.76 -0.43
CA THR A 132 -8.79 14.85 -1.42
C THR A 132 -8.70 14.30 -2.85
N GLU A 133 -7.85 13.29 -3.08
CA GLU A 133 -7.72 12.65 -4.40
C GLU A 133 -9.02 11.95 -4.82
N GLN A 134 -9.67 11.21 -3.91
CA GLN A 134 -10.96 10.59 -4.19
C GLN A 134 -12.05 11.61 -4.54
N TRP A 135 -12.03 12.77 -3.89
CA TRP A 135 -12.93 13.86 -4.19
C TRP A 135 -12.65 14.43 -5.59
N ALA A 136 -11.39 14.70 -5.92
CA ALA A 136 -10.98 15.18 -7.24
C ALA A 136 -11.42 14.21 -8.36
N GLU A 137 -11.15 12.91 -8.21
CA GLU A 137 -11.59 11.88 -9.17
C GLU A 137 -13.12 11.84 -9.35
N LYS A 138 -13.88 11.99 -8.25
CA LYS A 138 -15.35 12.02 -8.31
C LYS A 138 -15.87 13.25 -9.05
N TRP A 139 -15.26 14.42 -8.83
CA TRP A 139 -15.64 15.64 -9.53
C TRP A 139 -15.26 15.62 -11.00
N GLU A 140 -14.10 15.09 -11.35
CA GLU A 140 -13.70 14.91 -12.75
C GLU A 140 -14.72 14.03 -13.51
N LYS A 141 -15.16 12.93 -12.90
CA LYS A 141 -16.21 12.07 -13.46
C LYS A 141 -17.53 12.81 -13.65
N LYS A 142 -18.00 13.54 -12.64
CA LYS A 142 -19.23 14.34 -12.72
C LYS A 142 -19.16 15.42 -13.81
N ILE A 143 -18.04 16.13 -13.93
CA ILE A 143 -17.86 17.14 -14.98
C ILE A 143 -17.92 16.48 -16.36
N LYS A 144 -17.25 15.34 -16.56
CA LYS A 144 -17.35 14.58 -17.82
C LYS A 144 -18.78 14.11 -18.12
N GLU A 145 -19.55 13.71 -17.11
CA GLU A 145 -20.96 13.31 -17.28
C GLU A 145 -21.89 14.49 -17.62
N ILE A 146 -21.61 15.67 -17.05
CA ILE A 146 -22.43 16.88 -17.26
C ILE A 146 -22.13 17.55 -18.61
N PHE A 147 -20.85 17.62 -18.99
CA PHE A 147 -20.40 18.37 -20.17
C PHE A 147 -19.96 17.49 -21.34
N GLY A 148 -19.97 16.16 -21.18
CA GLY A 148 -19.65 15.18 -22.22
C GLY A 148 -20.85 14.72 -23.05
N LYS A 149 -21.92 15.51 -23.11
CA LYS A 149 -22.96 15.39 -24.14
C LYS A 149 -22.70 16.35 -25.29
#